data_AF-A0A084TE46-F1
#
_entry.id   AF-A0A084TE46-F1
#
_cell.length_a   1.000
_cell.length_b   1.000
_cell.length_c   1.000
_cell.angle_alpha   90.00
_cell.angle_beta   90.00
_cell.angle_gamma   90.00
#
_symmetry.space_group_name_H-M   'P 1'
#
loop_
_entity.id
_entity.type
_entity.pdbx_description
1 polymer ?
#
loop_
_entity_poly.entity_id
_entity_poly.type
_entity_poly.pdbx_seq_one_letter_code
_entity_poly.pdbx_strand_id
1 'polypeptide(L)'
;MQPAYIVDLNEQNFREVLEGSMTAPVLIHFWAPMSEESAQLIPALKALTEQYAGAYTLALLNCEEQQAIAGQFGVQALPTIALFVNGQPVDGLGGPQPIEAVKAMLTKHLPSEDELNARKALELSQQGEFEAAISAFGTLSEEYQNKGEIKLAVANCLLETNQFERAEQVLNTIPMEYKDNHYKSLVAKLELHKQAADSPEIQSLEAALQANPEDLKLVAELGLQYHQVNRDEEALALIWTPLSRNLNALDGDLKKAFMDILSALGQGNPIAAKYRRQLYSLLY
;
A
#
# COMPACT_ATOMS: atom_id res chain seq x y z
N MET A 1 -0.30 21.97 -19.63
CA MET A 1 -0.51 20.72 -20.39
C MET A 1 -1.80 20.11 -19.86
N GLN A 2 -2.79 19.82 -20.72
CA GLN A 2 -3.93 19.01 -20.28
C GLN A 2 -3.40 17.64 -19.81
N PRO A 3 -3.85 17.11 -18.68
CA PRO A 3 -3.45 15.77 -18.25
C PRO A 3 -3.87 14.74 -19.32
N ALA A 4 -3.15 13.63 -19.41
CA ALA A 4 -3.30 12.65 -20.51
C ALA A 4 -4.72 12.08 -20.69
N TYR A 5 -5.61 12.27 -19.70
CA TYR A 5 -6.95 11.72 -19.64
C TYR A 5 -8.07 12.77 -19.61
N ILE A 6 -7.78 14.04 -19.94
CA ILE A 6 -8.79 15.09 -20.08
C ILE A 6 -8.70 15.68 -21.49
N VAL A 7 -9.80 15.62 -22.24
CA VAL A 7 -9.84 16.03 -23.64
C VAL A 7 -11.06 16.90 -23.93
N ASP A 8 -10.88 17.94 -24.75
CA ASP A 8 -11.99 18.68 -25.34
C ASP A 8 -12.43 17.97 -26.63
N LEU A 9 -13.69 17.57 -26.69
CA LEU A 9 -14.26 16.86 -27.83
C LEU A 9 -14.57 17.82 -28.97
N ASN A 10 -14.24 17.40 -30.19
CA ASN A 10 -14.56 18.07 -31.44
C ASN A 10 -14.76 17.04 -32.56
N GLU A 11 -15.17 17.50 -33.75
CA GLU A 11 -15.44 16.63 -34.89
C GLU A 11 -14.26 15.74 -35.32
N GLN A 12 -13.02 16.17 -35.05
CA GLN A 12 -11.82 15.46 -35.49
C GLN A 12 -11.46 14.30 -34.56
N ASN A 13 -11.61 14.47 -33.24
CA ASN A 13 -11.19 13.50 -32.24
C ASN A 13 -12.34 12.66 -31.67
N PHE A 14 -13.60 13.04 -31.91
CA PHE A 14 -14.77 12.43 -31.29
C PHE A 14 -14.83 10.91 -31.43
N ARG A 15 -14.60 10.40 -32.65
CA ARG A 15 -14.66 8.95 -32.92
C ARG A 15 -13.57 8.20 -32.18
N GLU A 16 -12.33 8.70 -32.23
CA GLU A 16 -11.19 8.09 -31.56
C GLU A 16 -11.36 8.05 -30.04
N VAL A 17 -11.84 9.14 -29.44
CA VAL A 17 -12.08 9.20 -28.00
C VAL A 17 -13.17 8.21 -27.60
N LEU A 18 -14.27 8.11 -28.37
CA LEU A 18 -15.34 7.16 -28.08
C LEU A 18 -14.88 5.70 -28.28
N GLU A 19 -14.09 5.41 -29.31
CA GLU A 19 -13.46 4.10 -29.52
C GLU A 19 -12.50 3.75 -28.37
N GLY A 20 -11.83 4.73 -27.79
CA GLY A 20 -11.02 4.60 -26.58
C GLY A 20 -11.77 4.01 -25.38
N SER A 21 -13.11 4.12 -25.35
CA SER A 21 -13.95 3.50 -24.32
C SER A 21 -13.91 1.95 -24.30
N MET A 22 -13.35 1.33 -25.34
CA MET A 22 -13.04 -0.11 -25.38
C MET A 22 -11.86 -0.49 -24.48
N THR A 23 -10.99 0.46 -24.16
CA THR A 23 -9.79 0.25 -23.32
C THR A 23 -10.00 0.79 -21.92
N ALA A 24 -10.53 2.01 -21.80
CA ALA A 24 -10.80 2.66 -20.52
C ALA A 24 -12.10 3.48 -20.61
N PRO A 25 -12.97 3.46 -19.60
CA PRO A 25 -14.23 4.20 -19.63
C PRO A 25 -14.07 5.68 -19.99
N VAL A 26 -15.06 6.25 -20.69
CA VAL A 26 -15.06 7.65 -21.13
C VAL A 26 -16.25 8.36 -20.51
N LEU A 27 -15.98 9.36 -19.67
CA LEU A 27 -16.99 10.22 -19.06
C LEU A 27 -17.14 11.48 -19.93
N ILE A 28 -18.25 11.62 -20.64
CA ILE A 28 -18.54 12.82 -21.43
C ILE A 28 -19.35 13.80 -20.58
N HIS A 29 -18.84 15.02 -20.40
CA HIS A 29 -19.57 16.15 -19.82
C HIS A 29 -20.02 17.09 -20.94
N PHE A 30 -21.34 17.13 -21.14
CA PHE A 30 -22.00 18.02 -22.07
C PHE A 30 -22.26 19.35 -21.37
N TRP A 31 -21.62 20.41 -21.84
CA TRP A 31 -21.65 21.73 -21.21
C TRP A 31 -21.79 22.85 -22.25
N ALA A 32 -22.09 24.06 -21.77
CA ALA A 32 -22.06 25.28 -22.58
C ALA A 32 -21.66 26.48 -21.72
N PRO A 33 -20.91 27.46 -22.26
CA PRO A 33 -20.56 28.69 -21.54
C PRO A 33 -21.77 29.46 -20.98
N MET A 34 -22.91 29.43 -21.67
CA MET A 34 -24.14 30.11 -21.25
C MET A 34 -24.90 29.40 -20.14
N SER A 35 -24.58 28.13 -19.85
CA SER A 35 -25.12 27.40 -18.70
C SER A 35 -24.09 27.43 -17.58
N GLU A 36 -24.28 28.38 -16.66
CA GLU A 36 -23.36 28.62 -15.54
C GLU A 36 -23.16 27.36 -14.70
N GLU A 37 -24.23 26.61 -14.41
CA GLU A 37 -24.14 25.37 -13.64
C GLU A 37 -23.30 24.30 -14.34
N SER A 38 -23.36 24.23 -15.68
CA SER A 38 -22.57 23.27 -16.45
C SER A 38 -21.07 23.62 -16.47
N ALA A 39 -20.75 24.91 -16.53
CA ALA A 39 -19.37 25.40 -16.56
C ALA A 39 -18.71 25.29 -15.17
N GLN A 40 -19.47 25.57 -14.09
CA GLN A 40 -18.98 25.49 -12.72
C GLN A 40 -18.59 24.06 -12.28
N LEU A 41 -19.16 23.03 -12.91
CA LEU A 41 -18.84 21.63 -12.59
C LEU A 41 -17.49 21.17 -13.16
N ILE A 42 -16.97 21.84 -14.19
CA ILE A 42 -15.75 21.43 -14.91
C ILE A 42 -14.53 21.30 -13.98
N PRO A 43 -14.19 22.29 -13.11
CA PRO A 43 -13.03 22.17 -12.24
C PRO A 43 -13.11 20.96 -11.29
N ALA A 44 -14.31 20.67 -10.78
CA ALA A 44 -14.53 19.52 -9.89
C ALA A 44 -14.36 18.18 -10.63
N LEU A 45 -14.86 18.08 -11.87
CA LEU A 45 -14.64 16.90 -12.72
C LEU A 45 -13.16 16.70 -13.07
N LYS A 46 -12.43 17.79 -13.36
CA LYS A 46 -10.99 17.70 -13.64
C LYS A 46 -10.22 17.18 -12.43
N ALA A 47 -10.46 17.74 -11.25
CA ALA A 47 -9.84 17.28 -10.01
C ALA A 47 -10.19 15.81 -9.68
N LEU A 48 -11.44 15.41 -9.91
CA LEU A 48 -11.85 14.01 -9.73
C LEU A 48 -11.12 13.08 -10.72
N THR A 49 -10.99 13.50 -11.98
CA THR A 49 -10.29 12.70 -13.02
C THR A 49 -8.82 12.49 -12.66
N GLU A 50 -8.16 13.50 -12.10
CA GLU A 50 -6.79 13.40 -11.61
C GLU A 50 -6.66 12.40 -10.44
N GLN A 51 -7.64 12.35 -9.52
CA GLN A 51 -7.65 11.38 -8.42
C GLN A 51 -7.74 9.93 -8.90
N TYR A 52 -8.50 9.68 -9.97
CA TYR A 52 -8.62 8.35 -10.57
C TYR A 52 -7.43 7.96 -11.46
N ALA A 53 -6.44 8.85 -11.63
CA ALA A 53 -5.13 8.57 -12.23
C ALA A 53 -5.18 7.78 -13.57
N GLY A 54 -6.18 8.06 -14.41
CA GLY A 54 -6.34 7.38 -15.72
C GLY A 54 -7.26 6.16 -15.72
N ALA A 55 -7.98 5.88 -14.64
CA ALA A 55 -9.03 4.85 -14.63
C ALA A 55 -10.19 5.17 -15.60
N TYR A 56 -10.33 6.42 -16.03
CA TYR A 56 -11.24 6.85 -17.07
C TYR A 56 -10.72 8.12 -17.77
N THR A 57 -11.27 8.43 -18.94
CA THR A 57 -11.03 9.69 -19.67
C THR A 57 -12.21 10.65 -19.48
N LEU A 58 -11.94 11.88 -19.08
CA LEU A 58 -12.94 12.97 -19.08
C LEU A 58 -12.93 13.67 -20.44
N ALA A 59 -14.06 13.61 -21.13
CA ALA A 59 -14.28 14.28 -22.40
C ALA A 59 -15.24 15.47 -22.20
N LEU A 60 -14.80 16.68 -22.52
CA LEU A 60 -15.62 17.89 -22.41
C LEU A 60 -16.22 18.22 -23.79
N LEU A 61 -17.55 18.21 -23.92
CA LEU A 61 -18.21 18.60 -25.16
C LEU A 61 -18.94 19.93 -24.98
N ASN A 62 -18.40 20.98 -25.58
CA ASN A 62 -19.11 22.27 -25.69
C ASN A 62 -20.25 22.14 -26.71
N CYS A 63 -21.49 22.14 -26.24
CA CYS A 63 -22.67 21.90 -27.07
C CYS A 63 -23.02 23.07 -28.00
N GLU A 64 -22.53 24.29 -27.72
CA GLU A 64 -22.72 25.45 -28.60
C GLU A 64 -21.80 25.38 -29.82
N GLU A 65 -20.56 24.92 -29.62
CA GLU A 65 -19.56 24.76 -30.67
C GLU A 65 -19.75 23.46 -31.46
N GLN A 66 -20.16 22.37 -30.78
CA GLN A 66 -20.23 21.02 -31.34
C GLN A 66 -21.68 20.52 -31.45
N GLN A 67 -22.56 21.34 -32.01
CA GLN A 67 -24.01 21.08 -32.09
C GLN A 67 -24.35 19.75 -32.79
N ALA A 68 -23.64 19.42 -33.87
CA ALA A 68 -23.86 18.18 -34.61
C ALA A 68 -23.51 16.93 -33.80
N ILE A 69 -22.50 17.00 -32.93
CA ILE A 69 -22.11 15.91 -32.03
C ILE A 69 -23.11 15.82 -30.87
N ALA A 70 -23.45 16.95 -30.24
CA ALA A 70 -24.44 17.00 -29.16
C ALA A 70 -25.81 16.44 -29.59
N GLY A 71 -26.22 16.73 -30.83
CA GLY A 71 -27.45 16.20 -31.42
C GLY A 71 -27.44 14.68 -31.60
N GLN A 72 -26.29 14.05 -31.89
CA GLN A 72 -26.17 12.60 -32.00
C GLN A 72 -26.39 11.88 -30.67
N PHE A 73 -26.05 12.54 -29.56
CA PHE A 73 -26.27 12.01 -28.21
C PHE A 73 -27.68 12.29 -27.66
N GLY A 74 -28.50 13.05 -28.39
CA GLY A 74 -29.86 13.37 -27.97
C GLY A 74 -29.92 14.18 -26.68
N VAL A 75 -28.93 15.04 -26.42
CA VAL A 75 -28.86 15.87 -25.21
C VAL A 75 -30.05 16.84 -25.17
N GLN A 76 -30.91 16.70 -24.17
CA GLN A 76 -32.13 17.52 -24.02
C GLN A 76 -31.96 18.70 -23.06
N ALA A 77 -31.00 18.62 -22.15
CA ALA A 77 -30.74 19.64 -21.13
C ALA A 77 -29.25 19.68 -20.76
N LEU A 78 -28.80 20.83 -20.27
CA LEU A 78 -27.46 21.01 -19.72
C LEU A 78 -27.53 21.30 -18.21
N PRO A 79 -26.56 20.84 -17.42
CA PRO A 79 -25.53 19.87 -17.79
C PRO A 79 -26.11 18.47 -18.03
N THR A 80 -25.43 17.69 -18.88
CA THR A 80 -25.64 16.24 -19.00
C THR A 80 -24.28 15.56 -18.87
N ILE A 81 -24.21 14.46 -18.14
CA ILE A 81 -23.03 13.61 -18.03
C ILE A 81 -23.42 12.21 -18.50
N ALA A 82 -22.59 11.60 -19.33
CA ALA A 82 -22.77 10.22 -19.75
C ALA A 82 -21.46 9.44 -19.65
N LEU A 83 -21.53 8.24 -19.08
CA LEU A 83 -20.41 7.32 -18.98
C LEU A 83 -20.51 6.28 -20.09
N PHE A 84 -19.42 6.13 -20.85
CA PHE A 84 -19.29 5.16 -21.92
C PHE A 84 -18.30 4.07 -21.54
N VAL A 85 -18.68 2.82 -21.74
CA VAL A 85 -17.83 1.64 -21.56
C VAL A 85 -18.09 0.72 -22.76
N ASN A 86 -17.02 0.21 -23.38
CA ASN A 86 -17.10 -0.65 -24.57
C ASN A 86 -17.93 -0.04 -25.72
N GLY A 87 -17.80 1.28 -25.93
CA GLY A 87 -18.51 2.02 -26.98
C GLY A 87 -19.99 2.26 -26.71
N GLN A 88 -20.51 1.92 -25.53
CA GLN A 88 -21.93 2.05 -25.17
C GLN A 88 -22.14 2.96 -23.96
N PRO A 89 -23.20 3.78 -23.93
CA PRO A 89 -23.56 4.53 -22.73
C PRO A 89 -24.10 3.57 -21.66
N VAL A 90 -23.44 3.51 -20.50
CA VAL A 90 -23.80 2.58 -19.42
C VAL A 90 -24.46 3.26 -18.21
N ASP A 91 -24.27 4.56 -18.04
CA ASP A 91 -24.87 5.36 -16.98
C ASP A 91 -24.84 6.85 -17.35
N GLY A 92 -25.62 7.67 -16.66
CA GLY A 92 -25.64 9.10 -16.92
C GLY A 92 -26.45 9.90 -15.90
N LEU A 93 -26.17 11.20 -15.87
CA LEU A 93 -26.80 12.16 -14.99
C LEU A 93 -27.29 13.36 -15.81
N GLY A 94 -28.55 13.74 -15.61
CA GLY A 94 -29.15 14.92 -16.23
C GLY A 94 -29.38 16.04 -15.21
N GLY A 95 -29.17 17.27 -15.66
CA GLY A 95 -29.37 18.48 -14.87
C GLY A 95 -28.26 18.72 -13.84
N PRO A 96 -28.33 19.83 -13.08
CA PRO A 96 -27.34 20.18 -12.08
C PRO A 96 -27.23 19.09 -10.99
N GLN A 97 -26.03 18.54 -10.81
CA GLN A 97 -25.73 17.52 -9.81
C GLN A 97 -24.52 17.93 -8.95
N PRO A 98 -24.49 17.57 -7.67
CA PRO A 98 -23.28 17.68 -6.86
C PRO A 98 -22.21 16.70 -7.36
N ILE A 99 -20.93 17.02 -7.13
CA ILE A 99 -19.81 16.16 -7.57
C ILE A 99 -19.87 14.76 -6.95
N GLU A 100 -20.45 14.65 -5.76
CA GLU A 100 -20.67 13.40 -5.04
C GLU A 100 -21.59 12.44 -5.81
N ALA A 101 -22.59 12.95 -6.55
CA ALA A 101 -23.46 12.12 -7.37
C ALA A 101 -22.68 11.53 -8.57
N VAL A 102 -21.79 12.32 -9.17
CA VAL A 102 -20.88 11.85 -10.21
C VAL A 102 -19.92 10.80 -9.66
N LYS A 103 -19.34 11.03 -8.48
CA LYS A 103 -18.47 10.05 -7.80
C LYS A 103 -19.21 8.74 -7.55
N ALA A 104 -20.44 8.81 -7.01
CA ALA A 104 -21.27 7.63 -6.76
C ALA A 104 -21.64 6.87 -8.05
N MET A 105 -21.87 7.58 -9.16
CA MET A 105 -22.06 6.97 -10.47
C MET A 105 -20.79 6.23 -10.92
N LEU A 106 -19.63 6.90 -10.87
CA LEU A 106 -18.34 6.32 -11.27
C LEU A 106 -17.98 5.08 -10.44
N THR A 107 -18.22 5.07 -9.13
CA THR A 107 -17.91 3.92 -8.25
C THR A 107 -18.66 2.64 -8.64
N LYS A 108 -19.78 2.73 -9.36
CA LYS A 108 -20.51 1.54 -9.86
C LYS A 108 -19.81 0.86 -11.03
N HIS A 109 -18.97 1.60 -11.77
CA HIS A 109 -18.41 1.17 -13.05
C HIS A 109 -16.88 1.20 -13.09
N LEU A 110 -16.24 1.92 -12.16
CA LEU A 110 -14.80 2.03 -12.04
C LEU A 110 -14.26 1.25 -10.84
N PRO A 111 -12.99 0.80 -10.90
CA PRO A 111 -12.27 0.30 -9.74
C PRO A 111 -12.37 1.28 -8.57
N SER A 112 -12.50 0.75 -7.35
CA SER A 112 -12.45 1.58 -6.15
C SER A 112 -11.07 2.23 -6.00
N GLU A 113 -10.99 3.31 -5.21
CA GLU A 113 -9.71 3.95 -4.89
C GLU A 113 -8.72 2.97 -4.24
N ASP A 114 -9.20 2.11 -3.34
CA ASP A 114 -8.41 1.02 -2.77
C ASP A 114 -7.93 0.02 -3.82
N GLU A 115 -8.75 -0.30 -4.82
CA GLU A 115 -8.33 -1.19 -5.91
C GLU A 115 -7.20 -0.59 -6.74
N LEU A 116 -7.30 0.70 -7.09
CA LEU A 116 -6.24 1.41 -7.81
C LEU A 116 -4.96 1.48 -6.99
N ASN A 117 -5.07 1.81 -5.70
CA ASN A 117 -3.94 1.87 -4.78
C ASN A 117 -3.29 0.50 -4.58
N ALA A 118 -4.10 -0.56 -4.49
CA ALA A 118 -3.62 -1.94 -4.37
C ALA A 118 -2.85 -2.37 -5.63
N ARG A 119 -3.35 -2.03 -6.83
CA ARG A 119 -2.64 -2.29 -8.10
C ARG A 119 -1.29 -1.58 -8.14
N LYS A 120 -1.24 -0.31 -7.73
CA LYS A 120 0.01 0.45 -7.64
C LYS A 120 1.00 -0.17 -6.66
N ALA A 121 0.53 -0.61 -5.49
CA ALA A 121 1.37 -1.27 -4.49
C ALA A 121 1.93 -2.62 -5.00
N LEU A 122 1.10 -3.38 -5.72
CA LEU A 122 1.52 -4.62 -6.39
C LEU A 122 2.57 -4.35 -7.49
N GLU A 123 2.41 -3.28 -8.25
CA GLU A 123 3.38 -2.87 -9.27
C GLU A 123 4.74 -2.52 -8.65
N LEU A 124 4.76 -1.74 -7.56
CA LEU A 124 6.00 -1.46 -6.80
C LEU A 124 6.68 -2.74 -6.33
N SER A 125 5.89 -3.71 -5.83
CA SER A 125 6.42 -5.01 -5.43
C SER A 125 7.05 -5.78 -6.60
N GLN A 126 6.45 -5.73 -7.80
CA GLN A 126 6.99 -6.40 -9.00
C GLN A 126 8.25 -5.72 -9.52
N GLN A 127 8.37 -4.41 -9.33
CA GLN A 127 9.55 -3.62 -9.70
C GLN A 127 10.71 -3.76 -8.70
N GLY A 128 10.52 -4.50 -7.60
CA GLY A 128 11.52 -4.69 -6.55
C GLY A 128 11.62 -3.53 -5.57
N GLU A 129 10.69 -2.56 -5.64
CA GLU A 129 10.60 -1.44 -4.69
C GLU A 129 9.87 -1.88 -3.40
N PHE A 130 10.41 -2.88 -2.72
CA PHE A 130 9.73 -3.60 -1.64
C PHE A 130 9.35 -2.71 -0.44
N GLU A 131 10.22 -1.79 0.00
CA GLU A 131 9.91 -0.86 1.10
C GLU A 131 8.78 0.12 0.73
N ALA A 132 8.80 0.64 -0.51
CA ALA A 132 7.74 1.51 -1.00
C ALA A 132 6.42 0.74 -1.12
N ALA A 133 6.46 -0.50 -1.59
CA ALA A 133 5.30 -1.39 -1.67
C ALA A 133 4.71 -1.67 -0.27
N ILE A 134 5.54 -2.00 0.74
CA ILE A 134 5.09 -2.22 2.12
C ILE A 134 4.35 -0.98 2.65
N SER A 135 4.90 0.22 2.42
CA SER A 135 4.26 1.48 2.81
C SER A 135 2.90 1.67 2.11
N ALA A 136 2.85 1.44 0.79
CA ALA A 136 1.63 1.57 0.00
C ALA A 136 0.55 0.55 0.38
N PHE A 137 0.91 -0.70 0.70
CA PHE A 137 -0.05 -1.68 1.21
C PHE A 137 -0.64 -1.25 2.56
N GLY A 138 0.16 -0.61 3.41
CA GLY A 138 -0.27 -0.11 4.72
C GLY A 138 -1.29 1.03 4.67
N THR A 139 -1.45 1.71 3.53
CA THR A 139 -2.44 2.78 3.35
C THR A 139 -3.81 2.30 2.86
N LEU A 140 -3.92 1.02 2.45
CA LEU A 140 -5.18 0.44 1.98
C LEU A 140 -6.17 0.29 3.14
N SER A 141 -7.46 0.20 2.83
CA SER A 141 -8.47 -0.17 3.85
C SER A 141 -8.22 -1.56 4.45
N GLU A 142 -8.74 -1.77 5.67
CA GLU A 142 -8.63 -3.06 6.37
C GLU A 142 -9.21 -4.23 5.55
N GLU A 143 -10.25 -3.99 4.75
CA GLU A 143 -10.81 -4.99 3.84
C GLU A 143 -9.77 -5.45 2.81
N TYR A 144 -9.07 -4.52 2.16
CA TYR A 144 -8.05 -4.82 1.17
C TYR A 144 -6.78 -5.40 1.80
N GLN A 145 -6.34 -4.88 2.95
CA GLN A 145 -5.20 -5.45 3.68
C GLN A 145 -5.45 -6.91 4.08
N ASN A 146 -6.72 -7.30 4.26
CA ASN A 146 -7.09 -8.66 4.62
C ASN A 146 -7.21 -9.63 3.44
N LYS A 147 -7.19 -9.16 2.18
CA LYS A 147 -7.21 -10.02 1.00
C LYS A 147 -5.95 -10.89 0.95
N GLY A 148 -6.12 -12.17 0.63
CA GLY A 148 -5.02 -13.15 0.62
C GLY A 148 -3.91 -12.79 -0.36
N GLU A 149 -4.26 -12.28 -1.54
CA GLU A 149 -3.30 -11.80 -2.55
C GLU A 149 -2.42 -10.66 -2.05
N ILE A 150 -3.00 -9.72 -1.29
CA ILE A 150 -2.28 -8.59 -0.70
C ILE A 150 -1.38 -9.08 0.43
N LYS A 151 -1.86 -9.98 1.30
CA LYS A 151 -1.04 -10.60 2.34
C LYS A 151 0.15 -11.36 1.79
N LEU A 152 -0.01 -12.10 0.69
CA LEU A 152 1.08 -12.79 0.00
C LEU A 152 2.12 -11.80 -0.53
N ALA A 153 1.68 -10.74 -1.20
CA ALA A 153 2.58 -9.71 -1.71
C ALA A 153 3.35 -9.01 -0.57
N VAL A 154 2.66 -8.66 0.52
CA VAL A 154 3.28 -8.07 1.72
C VAL A 154 4.30 -9.03 2.32
N ALA A 155 3.97 -10.33 2.48
CA ALA A 155 4.90 -11.33 3.00
C ALA A 155 6.15 -11.46 2.12
N ASN A 156 5.99 -11.45 0.79
CA ASN A 156 7.12 -11.45 -0.13
C ASN A 156 8.01 -10.21 0.07
N CYS A 157 7.44 -9.01 0.08
CA CYS A 157 8.21 -7.78 0.30
C CYS A 157 8.96 -7.80 1.64
N LEU A 158 8.32 -8.31 2.71
CA LEU A 158 8.95 -8.44 4.02
C LEU A 158 10.12 -9.43 3.98
N LEU A 159 10.00 -10.56 3.27
CA LEU A 159 11.10 -11.50 3.08
C LEU A 159 12.28 -10.89 2.32
N GLU A 160 12.00 -10.13 1.26
CA GLU A 160 13.06 -9.46 0.45
C GLU A 160 13.73 -8.31 1.19
N THR A 161 13.09 -7.75 2.22
CA THR A 161 13.63 -6.71 3.10
C THR A 161 14.19 -7.26 4.41
N ASN A 162 14.36 -8.58 4.51
CA ASN A 162 14.86 -9.30 5.70
C ASN A 162 14.02 -9.09 6.99
N GLN A 163 12.74 -8.77 6.86
CA GLN A 163 11.80 -8.61 7.96
C GLN A 163 11.09 -9.95 8.25
N PHE A 164 11.85 -10.97 8.62
CA PHE A 164 11.42 -12.37 8.67
C PHE A 164 10.29 -12.63 9.67
N GLU A 165 10.35 -12.05 10.87
CA GLU A 165 9.34 -12.23 11.92
C GLU A 165 8.00 -11.64 11.49
N ARG A 166 8.03 -10.46 10.86
CA ARG A 166 6.82 -9.83 10.31
C ARG A 166 6.27 -10.64 9.15
N ALA A 167 7.14 -11.16 8.27
CA ALA A 167 6.72 -12.03 7.18
C ALA A 167 6.02 -13.28 7.71
N GLU A 168 6.57 -13.92 8.75
CA GLU A 168 5.97 -15.07 9.41
C GLU A 168 4.58 -14.75 9.97
N GLN A 169 4.45 -13.65 10.70
CA GLN A 169 3.15 -13.21 11.25
C GLN A 169 2.11 -13.06 10.14
N VAL A 170 2.47 -12.44 9.01
CA VAL A 170 1.57 -12.28 7.87
C VAL A 170 1.23 -13.65 7.24
N LEU A 171 2.23 -14.50 6.96
CA LEU A 171 2.04 -15.82 6.37
C LEU A 171 1.12 -16.73 7.22
N ASN A 172 1.15 -16.59 8.53
CA ASN A 172 0.28 -17.34 9.45
C ASN A 172 -1.19 -16.91 9.39
N THR A 173 -1.48 -15.71 8.86
CA THR A 173 -2.85 -15.17 8.71
C THR A 173 -3.46 -15.40 7.33
N ILE A 174 -2.75 -16.07 6.41
CA ILE A 174 -3.22 -16.30 5.04
C ILE A 174 -4.32 -17.39 5.02
N PRO A 175 -5.50 -17.11 4.44
CA PRO A 175 -6.60 -18.09 4.34
C PRO A 175 -6.19 -19.32 3.52
N MET A 176 -6.80 -20.47 3.82
CA MET A 176 -6.43 -21.75 3.21
C MET A 176 -6.53 -21.77 1.68
N GLU A 177 -7.50 -21.04 1.11
CA GLU A 177 -7.70 -20.93 -0.34
C GLU A 177 -6.52 -20.27 -1.08
N TYR A 178 -5.71 -19.47 -0.37
CA TYR A 178 -4.53 -18.79 -0.89
C TYR A 178 -3.21 -19.51 -0.57
N LYS A 179 -3.24 -20.69 0.07
CA LYS A 179 -2.05 -21.50 0.38
C LYS A 179 -1.58 -22.37 -0.79
N ASP A 180 -1.40 -21.72 -1.93
CA ASP A 180 -0.98 -22.34 -3.18
C ASP A 180 0.55 -22.57 -3.25
N ASN A 181 1.09 -22.80 -4.45
CA ASN A 181 2.52 -22.99 -4.63
C ASN A 181 3.33 -21.73 -4.33
N HIS A 182 2.78 -20.54 -4.55
CA HIS A 182 3.45 -19.29 -4.23
C HIS A 182 3.59 -19.16 -2.71
N TYR A 183 2.52 -19.35 -1.95
CA TYR A 183 2.58 -19.41 -0.48
C TYR A 183 3.66 -20.38 0.03
N LYS A 184 3.67 -21.61 -0.48
CA LYS A 184 4.65 -22.63 -0.09
C LYS A 184 6.08 -22.21 -0.37
N SER A 185 6.32 -21.50 -1.48
CA SER A 185 7.64 -20.97 -1.82
C SER A 185 8.10 -19.91 -0.82
N LEU A 186 7.20 -19.02 -0.37
CA LEU A 186 7.50 -18.00 0.64
C LEU A 186 7.77 -18.64 2.01
N VAL A 187 6.98 -19.64 2.41
CA VAL A 187 7.23 -20.42 3.63
C VAL A 187 8.57 -21.13 3.56
N ALA A 188 8.90 -21.80 2.44
CA ALA A 188 10.18 -22.46 2.28
C ALA A 188 11.35 -21.47 2.35
N LYS A 189 11.21 -20.29 1.74
CA LYS A 189 12.21 -19.21 1.83
C LYS A 189 12.40 -18.78 3.28
N LEU A 190 11.32 -18.52 4.01
CA LEU A 190 11.37 -18.17 5.44
C LEU A 190 12.06 -19.27 6.27
N GLU A 191 11.71 -20.53 6.07
CA GLU A 191 12.30 -21.65 6.80
C GLU A 191 13.80 -21.81 6.53
N LEU A 192 14.25 -21.61 5.28
CA LEU A 192 15.67 -21.61 4.94
C LEU A 192 16.41 -20.47 5.65
N HIS A 193 15.80 -19.28 5.77
CA HIS A 193 16.37 -18.18 6.53
C HIS A 193 16.45 -18.49 8.03
N LYS A 194 15.41 -19.07 8.61
CA LYS A 194 15.42 -19.50 10.02
C LYS A 194 16.50 -20.52 10.30
N GLN A 195 16.66 -21.52 9.43
CA GLN A 195 17.73 -22.51 9.56
C GLN A 195 19.11 -21.89 9.46
N ALA A 196 19.30 -20.91 8.57
CA ALA A 196 20.55 -20.18 8.46
C ALA A 196 20.84 -19.30 9.69
N ALA A 197 19.79 -18.81 10.37
CA ALA A 197 19.88 -18.02 11.59
C ALA A 197 19.99 -18.85 12.88
N ASP A 198 19.87 -20.18 12.79
CA ASP A 198 19.93 -21.10 13.92
C ASP A 198 21.27 -21.86 13.94
N SER A 199 22.36 -21.13 14.19
CA SER A 199 23.70 -21.70 14.18
C SER A 199 23.94 -22.63 15.40
N PRO A 200 24.85 -23.62 15.31
CA PRO A 200 25.22 -24.46 16.44
C PRO A 200 25.71 -23.64 17.66
N GLU A 201 26.36 -22.51 17.41
CA GLU A 201 26.79 -21.58 18.46
C GLU A 201 25.60 -20.95 19.18
N ILE A 202 24.59 -20.47 18.45
CA ILE A 202 23.36 -19.92 19.01
C ILE A 202 22.63 -20.98 19.84
N GLN A 203 22.45 -22.19 19.30
CA GLN A 203 21.82 -23.30 20.02
C GLN A 203 22.56 -23.64 21.31
N SER A 204 23.91 -23.60 21.29
CA SER A 204 24.70 -23.87 22.50
C SER A 204 24.53 -22.79 23.58
N LEU A 205 24.43 -21.52 23.17
CA LEU A 205 24.20 -20.39 24.08
C LEU A 205 22.77 -20.38 24.63
N GLU A 206 21.78 -20.72 23.81
CA GLU A 206 20.39 -20.90 24.25
C GLU A 206 20.29 -22.02 25.32
N ALA A 207 20.94 -23.16 25.09
CA ALA A 207 20.98 -24.26 26.05
C ALA A 207 21.70 -23.89 27.35
N ALA A 208 22.82 -23.16 27.26
CA ALA A 208 23.56 -22.67 28.43
C ALA A 208 22.73 -21.67 29.25
N LEU A 209 22.02 -20.75 28.59
CA LEU A 209 21.16 -19.78 29.25
C LEU A 209 19.92 -20.44 29.87
N GLN A 210 19.35 -21.47 29.26
CA GLN A 210 18.28 -22.27 29.88
C GLN A 210 18.74 -22.95 31.17
N ALA A 211 19.99 -23.44 31.21
CA ALA A 211 20.56 -24.03 32.42
C ALA A 211 20.82 -22.97 33.51
N ASN A 212 21.22 -21.75 33.11
CA ASN A 212 21.54 -20.64 34.01
C ASN A 212 20.84 -19.32 33.59
N PRO A 213 19.53 -19.15 33.87
CA PRO A 213 18.75 -18.02 33.34
C PRO A 213 19.14 -16.63 33.86
N GLU A 214 19.88 -16.56 34.97
CA GLU A 214 20.33 -15.29 35.58
C GLU A 214 21.73 -14.86 35.10
N ASP A 215 22.39 -15.64 34.23
CA ASP A 215 23.71 -15.28 33.72
C ASP A 215 23.63 -14.16 32.69
N LEU A 216 23.89 -12.94 33.16
CA LEU A 216 23.85 -11.72 32.35
C LEU A 216 24.90 -11.70 31.22
N LYS A 217 26.00 -12.46 31.34
CA LYS A 217 27.00 -12.56 30.26
C LYS A 217 26.44 -13.38 29.11
N LEU A 218 25.81 -14.52 29.41
CA LEU A 218 25.14 -15.35 28.40
C LEU A 218 24.01 -14.58 27.70
N VAL A 219 23.25 -13.76 28.43
CA VAL A 219 22.23 -12.87 27.84
C VAL A 219 22.86 -11.90 26.84
N ALA A 220 23.97 -11.24 27.21
CA ALA A 220 24.65 -10.28 26.33
C ALA A 220 25.24 -10.97 25.07
N GLU A 221 25.92 -12.10 25.27
CA GLU A 221 26.52 -12.88 24.18
C GLU A 221 25.47 -13.42 23.21
N LEU A 222 24.40 -14.04 23.73
CA LEU A 222 23.31 -14.57 22.91
C LEU A 222 22.56 -13.45 22.19
N GLY A 223 22.30 -12.31 22.85
CA GLY A 223 21.66 -11.17 22.20
C GLY A 223 22.49 -10.60 21.04
N LEU A 224 23.82 -10.56 21.18
CA LEU A 224 24.71 -10.16 20.08
C LEU A 224 24.70 -11.19 18.94
N GLN A 225 24.68 -12.49 19.25
CA GLN A 225 24.58 -13.54 18.23
C GLN A 225 23.26 -13.48 17.47
N TYR A 226 22.14 -13.27 18.16
CA TYR A 226 20.84 -13.03 17.53
C TYR A 226 20.88 -11.83 16.58
N HIS A 227 21.46 -10.70 16.99
CA HIS A 227 21.61 -9.54 16.11
C HIS A 227 22.43 -9.87 14.85
N GLN A 228 23.52 -10.65 14.97
CA GLN A 228 24.36 -11.03 13.82
C GLN A 228 23.61 -11.81 12.74
N VAL A 229 22.54 -12.50 13.12
CA VAL A 229 21.69 -13.29 12.21
C VAL A 229 20.33 -12.63 11.93
N ASN A 230 20.18 -11.34 12.23
CA ASN A 230 18.95 -10.54 12.08
C ASN A 230 17.76 -11.00 12.94
N ARG A 231 17.99 -11.75 14.02
CA ARG A 231 16.97 -12.07 15.05
C ARG A 231 16.83 -10.91 16.05
N ASP A 232 16.63 -9.70 15.52
CA ASP A 232 16.77 -8.45 16.29
C ASP A 232 15.71 -8.25 17.37
N GLU A 233 14.47 -8.67 17.13
CA GLU A 233 13.42 -8.57 18.14
C GLU A 233 13.70 -9.51 19.31
N GLU A 234 14.21 -10.71 19.06
CA GLU A 234 14.63 -11.65 20.10
C GLU A 234 15.85 -11.12 20.85
N ALA A 235 16.85 -10.58 20.15
CA ALA A 235 18.01 -9.93 20.75
C ALA A 235 17.62 -8.83 21.74
N LEU A 236 16.78 -7.91 21.28
CA LEU A 236 16.34 -6.78 22.09
C LEU A 236 15.43 -7.23 23.23
N ALA A 237 14.49 -8.15 23.01
CA ALA A 237 13.63 -8.69 24.07
C ALA A 237 14.43 -9.40 25.17
N LEU A 238 15.41 -10.22 24.75
CA LEU A 238 16.28 -10.98 25.64
C LEU A 238 17.08 -10.04 26.55
N ILE A 239 17.74 -9.05 25.98
CA ILE A 239 18.55 -8.07 26.73
C ILE A 239 17.67 -7.13 27.57
N TRP A 240 16.52 -6.72 27.06
CA TRP A 240 15.59 -5.80 27.74
C TRP A 240 15.07 -6.38 29.07
N THR A 241 14.86 -7.70 29.14
CA THR A 241 14.28 -8.37 30.31
C THR A 241 15.05 -8.09 31.61
N PRO A 242 16.37 -8.36 31.72
CA PRO A 242 17.16 -7.97 32.89
C PRO A 242 17.47 -6.46 32.93
N LEU A 243 17.68 -5.81 31.79
CA LEU A 243 18.04 -4.38 31.74
C LEU A 243 16.93 -3.48 32.32
N SER A 244 15.66 -3.83 32.09
CA SER A 244 14.50 -3.11 32.62
C SER A 244 14.40 -3.13 34.15
N ARG A 245 15.08 -4.09 34.80
CA ARG A 245 15.13 -4.23 36.27
C ARG A 245 16.37 -3.57 36.88
N ASN A 246 17.48 -3.60 36.16
CA ASN A 246 18.75 -3.01 36.58
C ASN A 246 19.50 -2.40 35.39
N LEU A 247 19.47 -1.07 35.31
CA LEU A 247 20.17 -0.31 34.25
C LEU A 247 21.69 -0.42 34.30
N ASN A 248 22.25 -0.82 35.45
CA ASN A 248 23.68 -1.08 35.64
C ASN A 248 24.01 -2.58 35.63
N ALA A 249 23.13 -3.41 35.05
CA ALA A 249 23.36 -4.85 34.87
C ALA A 249 24.67 -5.09 34.11
N LEU A 250 25.45 -6.08 34.58
CA LEU A 250 26.78 -6.41 34.05
C LEU A 250 27.70 -5.18 33.96
N ASP A 251 27.79 -4.41 35.05
CA ASP A 251 28.60 -3.18 35.12
C ASP A 251 28.30 -2.15 34.00
N GLY A 252 27.08 -2.19 33.44
CA GLY A 252 26.63 -1.33 32.35
C GLY A 252 26.89 -1.88 30.95
N ASP A 253 27.62 -2.98 30.80
CA ASP A 253 27.91 -3.58 29.49
C ASP A 253 26.63 -4.07 28.78
N LEU A 254 25.65 -4.54 29.54
CA LEU A 254 24.38 -5.00 28.97
C LEU A 254 23.59 -3.85 28.33
N LYS A 255 23.60 -2.67 28.98
CA LYS A 255 23.01 -1.45 28.43
C LYS A 255 23.75 -1.00 27.18
N LYS A 256 25.08 -1.11 27.17
CA LYS A 256 25.91 -0.80 26.01
C LYS A 256 25.57 -1.69 24.83
N ALA A 257 25.54 -3.02 25.00
CA ALA A 257 25.18 -3.97 23.95
C ALA A 257 23.77 -3.67 23.36
N PHE A 258 22.80 -3.39 24.23
CA PHE A 258 21.45 -2.99 23.80
C PHE A 258 21.45 -1.71 22.94
N MET A 259 22.18 -0.69 23.37
CA MET A 259 22.31 0.58 22.65
C MET A 259 23.04 0.42 21.31
N ASP A 260 24.05 -0.44 21.26
CA ASP A 260 24.82 -0.74 20.05
C ASP A 260 23.91 -1.41 19.00
N ILE A 261 23.10 -2.41 19.39
CA ILE A 261 22.10 -3.04 18.52
C ILE A 261 21.08 -2.00 18.03
N LEU A 262 20.51 -1.20 18.93
CA LEU A 262 19.57 -0.14 18.53
C LEU A 262 20.22 0.84 17.54
N SER A 263 21.49 1.19 17.74
CA SER A 263 22.20 2.12 16.85
C SER A 263 22.44 1.49 15.48
N ALA A 264 22.82 0.21 15.44
CA ALA A 264 23.03 -0.55 14.20
C ALA A 264 21.75 -0.65 13.35
N LEU A 265 20.58 -0.83 13.98
CA LEU A 265 19.29 -0.88 13.29
C LEU A 265 18.83 0.47 12.69
N GLY A 266 19.45 1.58 13.11
CA GLY A 266 19.13 2.91 12.58
C GLY A 266 17.75 3.46 13.00
N GLN A 267 17.47 4.70 12.62
CA GLN A 267 16.29 5.44 13.10
C GLN A 267 14.97 5.01 12.42
N GLY A 268 15.04 4.44 11.22
CA GLY A 268 13.85 4.01 10.46
C GLY A 268 13.28 2.65 10.87
N ASN A 269 14.02 1.86 11.66
CA ASN A 269 13.57 0.52 12.04
C ASN A 269 12.46 0.58 13.11
N PRO A 270 11.28 -0.04 12.87
CA PRO A 270 10.15 0.02 13.78
C PRO A 270 10.38 -0.71 15.11
N ILE A 271 11.15 -1.81 15.10
CA ILE A 271 11.52 -2.58 16.31
C ILE A 271 12.43 -1.69 17.17
N ALA A 272 13.47 -1.10 16.58
CA ALA A 272 14.36 -0.20 17.29
C ALA A 272 13.60 1.02 17.86
N ALA A 273 12.64 1.58 17.12
CA ALA A 273 11.81 2.69 17.59
C ALA A 273 10.96 2.32 18.83
N LYS A 274 10.38 1.11 18.87
CA LYS A 274 9.64 0.58 20.04
C LYS A 274 10.53 0.53 21.28
N TYR A 275 11.70 -0.09 21.18
CA TYR A 275 12.62 -0.29 22.30
C TYR A 275 13.32 1.02 22.75
N ARG A 276 13.61 1.96 21.84
CA ARG A 276 14.11 3.30 22.21
C ARG A 276 13.12 4.05 23.10
N ARG A 277 11.83 4.02 22.78
CA ARG A 277 10.78 4.65 23.60
C ARG A 277 10.73 4.03 25.00
N GLN A 278 10.80 2.70 25.08
CA GLN A 278 10.81 1.97 26.35
C GLN A 278 12.04 2.35 27.20
N LEU A 279 13.23 2.37 26.60
CA LEU A 279 14.45 2.76 27.31
C LEU A 279 14.38 4.21 27.80
N TYR A 280 13.86 5.14 26.98
CA TYR A 280 13.69 6.53 27.38
C TYR A 280 12.75 6.67 28.59
N SER A 281 11.62 5.96 28.59
CA SER A 281 10.66 5.96 29.71
C SER A 281 11.18 5.37 31.02
N LEU A 282 12.30 4.64 30.98
CA LEU A 282 12.93 4.06 32.16
C LEU A 282 14.05 4.97 32.71
N LEU A 283 14.60 5.84 31.87
CA LEU A 283 15.68 6.77 32.24
C LEU A 283 15.16 8.10 32.80
N TYR A 284 13.90 8.43 32.54
CA TYR A 284 13.23 9.69 32.91
C TYR A 284 11.87 9.41 33.52
#